data_AF-A0A1R3UCV3-F1
#
_entry.id   AF-A0A1R3UCV3-F1
#
_cell.length_a   1.000
_cell.length_b   1.000
_cell.length_c   1.000
_cell.angle_alpha   90.00
_cell.angle_beta   90.00
_cell.angle_gamma   90.00
#
_symmetry.space_group_name_H-M   'P 1'
#
loop_
_entity.id
_entity.type
_entity.pdbx_description
1 polymer ?
#
loop_
_entity_poly.entity_id
_entity_poly.type
_entity_poly.pdbx_seq_one_letter_code
_entity_poly.pdbx_strand_id
1 'polypeptide(L)'
;YSIDATAINFTKEMAVRKSRSFNNIRVADIIRVIAREHGLKNRINFKFADNVLDVMEQIDESDMSFCTRLAKEYGCSFSVKNDTILFYDRDIKNYERRRYKINADACISLEIEYLTTKHYRSVEVHYTDKAGKEQIVKVGNGVPVRTLIIEAKNDQQAYIAGVTKLKELNTQKTKGSLQALGQVLFAGGLLELHKGGQKEVHIITQTEHSLDKNSWSMRVQFEHSSK
;
A
#
# COMPACT_ATOMS: atom_id res chain seq x y z
N TYR A 1 -18.21 20.18 -25.01
CA TYR A 1 -16.85 20.36 -24.49
C TYR A 1 -16.72 19.52 -23.23
N SER A 2 -15.56 18.90 -22.99
CA SER A 2 -15.25 18.20 -21.73
C SER A 2 -14.23 19.05 -20.98
N ILE A 3 -14.40 19.21 -19.67
CA ILE A 3 -13.44 19.92 -18.80
C ILE A 3 -12.99 18.92 -17.75
N ASP A 4 -11.72 18.53 -17.79
CA ASP A 4 -11.12 17.67 -16.78
C ASP A 4 -10.50 18.53 -15.68
N ALA A 5 -10.91 18.29 -14.44
CA ALA A 5 -10.36 18.95 -13.25
C ALA A 5 -9.75 17.89 -12.34
N THR A 6 -8.56 18.17 -11.82
CA THR A 6 -7.90 17.36 -10.79
C THR A 6 -7.99 18.08 -9.46
N ALA A 7 -8.04 17.34 -8.35
CA ALA A 7 -7.97 17.91 -7.01
C ALA A 7 -6.57 18.52 -6.80
N ILE A 8 -6.43 19.78 -7.19
CA ILE A 8 -5.19 20.55 -7.08
C ILE A 8 -5.26 21.32 -5.76
N ASN A 9 -4.54 20.83 -4.75
CA ASN A 9 -3.86 21.78 -3.86
C ASN A 9 -2.65 21.18 -3.13
N PHE A 10 -2.65 19.89 -2.79
CA PHE A 10 -1.58 19.31 -1.98
C PHE A 10 -0.61 18.41 -2.75
N THR A 11 -0.99 17.95 -3.94
CA THR A 11 -0.21 16.95 -4.70
C THR A 11 0.71 17.53 -5.75
N LYS A 12 0.49 18.78 -6.23
CA LYS A 12 1.32 19.38 -7.28
C LYS A 12 2.76 19.60 -6.80
N GLU A 13 2.95 20.19 -5.62
CA GLU A 13 4.30 20.39 -5.07
C GLU A 13 4.93 19.07 -4.62
N MET A 14 4.13 18.13 -4.10
CA MET A 14 4.58 16.76 -3.80
C MET A 14 4.99 15.97 -5.05
N ALA A 15 4.52 16.37 -6.24
CA ALA A 15 4.86 15.74 -7.51
C ALA A 15 6.13 16.32 -8.15
N VAL A 16 6.69 17.41 -7.60
CA VAL A 16 7.97 17.97 -8.06
C VAL A 16 9.11 17.05 -7.64
N ARG A 17 10.01 16.74 -8.59
CA ARG A 17 11.19 15.89 -8.36
C ARG A 17 12.21 16.62 -7.49
N LYS A 18 12.82 15.89 -6.56
CA LYS A 18 13.83 16.40 -5.62
C LYS A 18 15.01 15.42 -5.55
N SER A 19 16.17 15.96 -5.15
CA SER A 19 17.37 15.19 -4.82
C SER A 19 17.85 15.56 -3.42
N ARG A 20 17.80 14.62 -2.48
CA ARG A 20 18.21 14.79 -1.08
C ARG A 20 18.46 13.46 -0.38
N SER A 21 19.22 13.51 0.70
CA SER A 21 19.53 12.36 1.54
C SER A 21 19.03 12.59 2.96
N PHE A 22 18.42 11.56 3.54
CA PHE A 22 18.00 11.52 4.93
C PHE A 22 18.93 10.59 5.70
N ASN A 23 19.63 11.13 6.70
CA ASN A 23 20.67 10.40 7.42
C ASN A 23 20.23 10.10 8.86
N ASN A 24 20.58 8.91 9.37
CA ASN A 24 20.33 8.45 10.73
C ASN A 24 18.92 8.79 11.24
N ILE A 25 17.89 8.39 10.49
CA ILE A 25 16.51 8.81 10.71
C ILE A 25 15.56 7.61 10.72
N ARG A 26 14.48 7.68 11.52
CA ARG A 26 13.43 6.66 11.47
C ARG A 26 12.60 6.78 10.20
N VAL A 27 12.12 5.65 9.68
CA VAL A 27 11.23 5.64 8.51
C VAL A 27 10.00 6.53 8.74
N ALA A 28 9.38 6.45 9.93
CA ALA A 28 8.26 7.30 10.29
C ALA A 28 8.61 8.80 10.30
N ASP A 29 9.83 9.15 10.70
CA ASP A 29 10.28 10.54 10.76
C ASP A 29 10.51 11.13 9.36
N ILE A 30 10.98 10.35 8.39
CA ILE A 30 11.03 10.76 6.98
C ILE A 30 9.62 11.18 6.50
N ILE A 31 8.62 10.34 6.76
CA ILE A 31 7.23 10.61 6.37
C ILE A 31 6.68 11.85 7.08
N ARG A 32 7.01 12.04 8.37
CA ARG A 32 6.63 13.24 9.15
C ARG A 32 7.28 14.51 8.60
N VAL A 33 8.55 14.45 8.19
CA VAL A 33 9.25 15.59 7.57
C VAL A 33 8.54 15.99 6.28
N ILE A 34 8.24 15.03 5.40
CA ILE A 34 7.51 15.29 4.16
C ILE A 34 6.12 15.85 4.45
N ALA A 35 5.38 15.28 5.41
CA ALA A 35 4.06 15.81 5.78
C ALA A 35 4.15 17.29 6.21
N ARG A 36 5.12 17.63 7.06
CA ARG A 36 5.33 19.00 7.53
C ARG A 36 5.70 19.97 6.41
N GLU A 37 6.54 19.56 5.46
CA GLU A 37 6.94 20.39 4.30
C GLU A 37 5.73 20.81 3.44
N HIS A 38 4.72 19.94 3.35
CA HIS A 38 3.51 20.18 2.57
C HIS A 38 2.31 20.66 3.41
N GLY A 39 2.53 21.02 4.68
CA GLY A 39 1.46 21.49 5.58
C GLY A 39 0.41 20.42 5.91
N LEU A 40 0.74 19.14 5.78
CA LEU A 40 -0.15 18.01 5.97
C LEU A 40 -0.06 17.46 7.39
N LYS A 41 -1.20 17.00 7.91
CA LYS A 41 -1.26 16.09 9.05
C LYS A 41 -0.67 14.73 8.64
N ASN A 42 -0.33 13.89 9.61
CA ASN A 42 0.11 12.54 9.33
C ASN A 42 -0.58 11.53 10.24
N ARG A 43 -0.81 10.33 9.71
CA ARG A 43 -1.16 9.15 10.49
C ARG A 43 -0.34 7.98 9.97
N ILE A 44 0.55 7.49 10.82
CA ILE A 44 1.58 6.51 10.48
C ILE A 44 1.46 5.35 11.46
N ASN A 45 1.25 4.14 10.95
CA ASN A 45 1.25 2.93 11.77
C ASN A 45 1.64 1.72 10.91
N PHE A 46 2.83 1.18 11.15
CA PHE A 46 3.31 -0.05 10.55
C PHE A 46 4.47 -0.65 11.34
N LYS A 47 4.72 -1.96 11.14
CA LYS A 47 5.67 -2.77 11.93
C LYS A 47 7.08 -2.16 12.07
N PHE A 48 7.57 -1.50 11.02
CA PHE A 48 8.95 -1.01 10.94
C PHE A 48 9.04 0.53 11.01
N ALA A 49 8.02 1.20 11.56
CA ALA A 49 7.97 2.66 11.67
C ALA A 49 9.18 3.26 12.39
N ASP A 50 9.64 2.61 13.46
CA ASP A 50 10.77 3.05 14.29
C ASP A 50 12.13 2.51 13.83
N ASN A 51 12.18 1.79 12.70
CA ASN A 51 13.46 1.35 12.14
C ASN A 51 14.30 2.58 11.74
N VAL A 52 15.54 2.65 12.26
CA VAL A 52 16.49 3.72 11.96
C VAL A 52 17.30 3.34 10.73
N LEU A 53 17.32 4.25 9.76
CA LEU A 53 18.08 4.13 8.53
C LEU A 53 19.35 4.97 8.62
N ASP A 54 20.49 4.37 8.29
CA ASP A 54 21.77 5.06 8.19
C ASP A 54 21.70 6.18 7.14
N VAL A 55 21.27 5.83 5.92
CA VAL A 55 21.00 6.79 4.85
C VAL A 55 19.84 6.25 4.00
N MET A 56 18.87 7.11 3.69
CA MET A 56 17.85 6.93 2.67
C MET A 56 17.90 8.08 1.67
N GLU A 57 17.97 7.76 0.38
CA GLU A 57 18.12 8.75 -0.67
C GLU A 57 16.82 8.88 -1.47
N GLN A 58 16.49 10.12 -1.80
CA GLN A 58 15.50 10.52 -2.78
C GLN A 58 16.30 11.19 -3.89
N ILE A 59 16.51 10.52 -5.02
CA ILE A 59 17.34 11.03 -6.12
C ILE A 59 16.45 11.21 -7.34
N ASP A 60 16.34 12.45 -7.80
CA ASP A 60 15.48 12.82 -8.92
C ASP A 60 14.08 12.17 -8.79
N GLU A 61 13.50 12.21 -7.59
CA GLU A 61 12.26 11.52 -7.26
C GLU A 61 11.34 12.50 -6.54
N SER A 62 10.04 12.52 -6.86
CA SER A 62 9.09 13.39 -6.18
C SER A 62 8.72 12.83 -4.80
N ASP A 63 8.23 13.66 -3.88
CA ASP A 63 7.81 13.18 -2.56
C ASP A 63 6.66 12.16 -2.65
N MET A 64 5.81 12.30 -3.67
CA MET A 64 4.75 11.34 -3.99
C MET A 64 5.33 9.98 -4.41
N SER A 65 6.28 9.98 -5.34
CA SER A 65 6.94 8.75 -5.80
C SER A 65 7.76 8.12 -4.67
N PHE A 66 8.48 8.93 -3.91
CA PHE A 66 9.32 8.49 -2.80
C PHE A 66 8.50 7.83 -1.68
N CYS A 67 7.41 8.46 -1.25
CA CYS A 67 6.49 7.85 -0.28
C CYS A 67 5.84 6.56 -0.83
N THR A 68 5.53 6.51 -2.13
CA THR A 68 5.00 5.30 -2.77
C THR A 68 6.02 4.17 -2.77
N ARG A 69 7.28 4.48 -3.08
CA ARG A 69 8.39 3.52 -3.03
C ARG A 69 8.63 3.02 -1.61
N LEU A 70 8.69 3.90 -0.61
CA LEU A 70 8.78 3.52 0.80
C LEU A 70 7.60 2.62 1.19
N ALA A 71 6.38 2.95 0.80
CA ALA A 71 5.22 2.11 1.12
C ALA A 71 5.38 0.70 0.54
N LYS A 72 5.93 0.57 -0.67
CA LYS A 72 6.22 -0.73 -1.28
C LYS A 72 7.31 -1.49 -0.51
N GLU A 73 8.43 -0.84 -0.19
CA GLU A 73 9.57 -1.44 0.52
C GLU A 73 9.17 -1.97 1.92
N TYR A 74 8.29 -1.25 2.61
CA TYR A 74 7.83 -1.59 3.96
C TYR A 74 6.47 -2.33 3.99
N GLY A 75 5.94 -2.77 2.84
CA GLY A 75 4.70 -3.54 2.78
C GLY A 75 3.44 -2.77 3.22
N CYS A 76 3.46 -1.46 3.11
CA CYS A 76 2.42 -0.52 3.53
C CYS A 76 1.53 -0.03 2.37
N SER A 77 0.47 0.68 2.72
CA SER A 77 -0.35 1.53 1.84
C SER A 77 -0.03 2.99 2.13
N PHE A 78 0.13 3.78 1.07
CA PHE A 78 0.30 5.24 1.17
C PHE A 78 -0.84 5.95 0.42
N SER A 79 -1.35 7.03 1.00
CA SER A 79 -2.26 7.95 0.30
C SER A 79 -2.27 9.33 0.98
N VAL A 80 -2.63 10.36 0.22
CA VAL A 80 -2.86 11.72 0.74
C VAL A 80 -4.34 12.02 0.63
N LYS A 81 -5.01 12.26 1.77
CA LYS A 81 -6.46 12.51 1.83
C LYS A 81 -6.79 13.48 2.95
N ASN A 82 -7.70 14.43 2.70
CA ASN A 82 -8.19 15.37 3.71
C ASN A 82 -7.03 16.00 4.52
N ASP A 83 -6.08 16.60 3.80
CA ASP A 83 -4.89 17.26 4.35
C ASP A 83 -4.05 16.37 5.26
N THR A 84 -4.07 15.05 5.01
CA THR A 84 -3.42 14.05 5.85
C THR A 84 -2.68 13.03 4.99
N ILE A 85 -1.39 12.82 5.29
CA ILE A 85 -0.64 11.65 4.82
C ILE A 85 -1.05 10.43 5.65
N LEU A 86 -1.52 9.40 4.97
CA LEU A 86 -1.87 8.11 5.53
C LEU A 86 -0.83 7.09 5.11
N PHE A 87 -0.14 6.49 6.09
CA PHE A 87 0.88 5.48 5.85
C PHE A 87 0.67 4.29 6.79
N TYR A 88 0.05 3.23 6.28
CA TYR A 88 -0.42 2.13 7.11
C TYR A 88 0.05 0.78 6.63
N ASP A 89 0.23 -0.13 7.57
CA ASP A 89 0.35 -1.54 7.27
C ASP A 89 -0.84 -2.04 6.42
N ARG A 90 -0.57 -2.89 5.43
CA ARG A 90 -1.61 -3.59 4.64
C ARG A 90 -2.36 -4.68 5.42
N ASP A 91 -1.80 -5.15 6.54
CA ASP A 91 -2.49 -6.05 7.44
C ASP A 91 -3.55 -5.30 8.25
N ILE A 92 -4.81 -5.72 8.08
CA ILE A 92 -5.98 -5.05 8.65
C ILE A 92 -6.16 -5.31 10.15
N LYS A 93 -5.41 -6.26 10.75
CA LYS A 93 -5.47 -6.50 12.20
C LYS A 93 -4.85 -5.37 13.01
N ASN A 94 -3.87 -4.67 12.43
CA ASN A 94 -3.05 -3.70 13.16
C ASN A 94 -3.64 -2.28 13.14
N TYR A 95 -4.71 -2.04 12.38
CA TYR A 95 -5.30 -0.69 12.24
C TYR A 95 -6.78 -0.70 11.82
N GLU A 96 -7.59 0.13 12.48
CA GLU A 96 -9.00 0.34 12.10
C GLU A 96 -9.13 1.17 10.82
N ARG A 97 -9.49 0.48 9.73
CA ARG A 97 -9.87 1.11 8.47
C ARG A 97 -11.37 1.33 8.42
N ARG A 98 -11.80 2.46 7.85
CA ARG A 98 -13.23 2.73 7.61
C ARG A 98 -13.81 1.61 6.74
N ARG A 99 -14.94 1.06 7.17
CA ARG A 99 -15.60 -0.09 6.55
C ARG A 99 -16.87 0.35 5.83
N TYR A 100 -17.01 -0.07 4.58
CA TYR A 100 -18.16 0.20 3.72
C TYR A 100 -18.83 -1.13 3.38
N LYS A 101 -20.12 -1.25 3.70
CA LYS A 101 -20.89 -2.46 3.42
C LYS A 101 -21.61 -2.28 2.09
N ILE A 102 -21.49 -3.27 1.21
CA ILE A 102 -22.20 -3.32 -0.08
C ILE A 102 -22.87 -4.70 -0.20
N ASN A 103 -24.15 -4.70 -0.55
CA ASN A 103 -24.85 -5.89 -0.97
C ASN A 103 -24.48 -6.19 -2.43
N ALA A 104 -23.76 -7.29 -2.65
CA ALA A 104 -23.31 -7.71 -3.98
C ALA A 104 -24.47 -7.95 -4.94
N ASP A 105 -25.61 -8.40 -4.43
CA ASP A 105 -26.81 -8.70 -5.23
C ASP A 105 -27.54 -7.42 -5.68
N ALA A 106 -27.19 -6.26 -5.09
CA ALA A 106 -27.72 -4.95 -5.47
C ALA A 106 -26.76 -4.16 -6.39
N CYS A 107 -25.60 -4.73 -6.74
CA CYS A 107 -24.66 -4.10 -7.67
C CYS A 107 -25.21 -4.15 -9.10
N ILE A 108 -24.91 -3.11 -9.88
CA ILE A 108 -25.16 -3.07 -11.34
C ILE A 108 -24.27 -4.11 -12.03
N SER A 109 -23.02 -4.23 -11.59
CA SER A 109 -22.12 -5.30 -12.00
C SER A 109 -21.11 -5.63 -10.90
N LEU A 110 -20.65 -6.87 -10.87
CA LEU A 110 -19.62 -7.34 -9.95
C LEU A 110 -18.75 -8.38 -10.67
N GLU A 111 -17.46 -8.12 -10.72
CA GLU A 111 -16.44 -9.03 -11.22
C GLU A 111 -15.42 -9.29 -10.11
N ILE A 112 -15.16 -10.58 -9.83
CA ILE A 112 -14.16 -11.00 -8.85
C ILE A 112 -13.31 -12.08 -9.51
N GLU A 113 -12.02 -11.81 -9.62
CA GLU A 113 -11.01 -12.79 -10.01
C GLU A 113 -10.36 -13.38 -8.76
N TYR A 114 -10.44 -14.71 -8.63
CA TYR A 114 -9.77 -15.46 -7.57
C TYR A 114 -8.44 -15.97 -8.09
N LEU A 115 -7.37 -15.51 -7.46
CA LEU A 115 -6.00 -15.84 -7.84
C LEU A 115 -5.55 -17.09 -7.06
N THR A 116 -5.18 -18.13 -7.79
CA THR A 116 -4.50 -19.29 -7.21
C THR A 116 -3.02 -18.97 -7.09
N THR A 117 -2.60 -18.41 -5.96
CA THR A 117 -1.20 -18.11 -5.70
C THR A 117 -0.53 -19.24 -4.94
N LYS A 118 0.69 -19.60 -5.38
CA LYS A 118 1.55 -20.53 -4.65
C LYS A 118 1.84 -19.92 -3.28
N HIS A 119 1.36 -20.58 -2.22
CA HIS A 119 1.63 -20.15 -0.86
C HIS A 119 3.08 -20.47 -0.50
N TYR A 120 3.90 -19.44 -0.30
CA TYR A 120 5.29 -19.59 0.13
C TYR A 120 5.37 -19.66 1.64
N ARG A 121 6.15 -20.60 2.16
CA ARG A 121 6.35 -20.77 3.61
C ARG A 121 7.55 -19.96 4.12
N SER A 122 8.52 -19.68 3.24
CA SER A 122 9.65 -18.84 3.57
C SER A 122 10.21 -18.08 2.36
N VAL A 123 10.98 -17.04 2.65
CA VAL A 123 11.80 -16.29 1.69
C VAL A 123 13.25 -16.35 2.15
N GLU A 124 14.17 -16.57 1.22
CA GLU A 124 15.61 -16.41 1.43
C GLU A 124 16.07 -15.18 0.65
N VAL A 125 16.67 -14.23 1.35
CA VAL A 125 17.14 -12.97 0.80
C VAL A 125 18.66 -13.01 0.76
N HIS A 126 19.20 -13.06 -0.44
CA HIS A 126 20.63 -13.04 -0.73
C HIS A 126 21.04 -11.60 -1.00
N TYR A 127 22.13 -11.17 -0.37
CA TYR A 127 22.77 -9.89 -0.65
C TYR A 127 24.28 -10.02 -0.46
N THR A 128 25.03 -9.15 -1.12
CA THR A 128 26.49 -9.06 -0.94
C THR A 128 26.78 -7.96 0.06
N ASP A 129 27.52 -8.28 1.12
CA ASP A 129 27.92 -7.30 2.11
C ASP A 129 29.04 -6.37 1.61
N LYS A 130 29.40 -5.36 2.40
CA LYS A 130 30.47 -4.40 2.06
C LYS A 130 31.86 -5.05 1.93
N ALA A 131 32.06 -6.26 2.46
CA ALA A 131 33.30 -7.02 2.32
C ALA A 131 33.29 -7.92 1.06
N GLY A 132 32.24 -7.85 0.24
CA GLY A 132 32.10 -8.67 -0.97
C GLY A 132 31.65 -10.11 -0.68
N LYS A 133 31.22 -10.42 0.54
CA LYS A 133 30.78 -11.75 0.94
C LYS A 133 29.27 -11.89 0.78
N GLU A 134 28.84 -13.03 0.24
CA GLU A 134 27.42 -13.38 0.17
C GLU A 134 26.85 -13.64 1.57
N GLN A 135 25.72 -13.03 1.84
CA GLN A 135 24.93 -13.18 3.06
C GLN A 135 23.52 -13.64 2.68
N ILE A 136 22.95 -14.50 3.53
CA ILE A 136 21.62 -15.08 3.32
C ILE A 136 20.79 -14.84 4.58
N VAL A 137 19.70 -14.09 4.43
CA VAL A 137 18.71 -13.87 5.49
C VAL A 137 17.44 -14.64 5.16
N LYS A 138 17.07 -15.57 6.05
CA LYS A 138 15.87 -16.38 5.91
C LYS A 138 14.71 -15.83 6.75
N VAL A 139 13.54 -15.73 6.14
CA VAL A 139 12.29 -15.30 6.78
C VAL A 139 11.23 -16.38 6.60
N GLY A 140 10.58 -16.78 7.70
CA GLY A 140 9.61 -17.89 7.69
C GLY A 140 10.29 -19.25 7.70
N ASN A 141 9.49 -20.33 7.71
CA ASN A 141 9.98 -21.70 7.88
C ASN A 141 9.22 -22.68 6.99
N GLY A 142 9.94 -23.61 6.35
CA GLY A 142 9.37 -24.69 5.53
C GLY A 142 9.39 -24.41 4.02
N VAL A 143 8.79 -25.31 3.25
CA VAL A 143 8.70 -25.23 1.78
C VAL A 143 7.27 -24.91 1.33
N PRO A 144 7.07 -24.21 0.21
CA PRO A 144 8.08 -23.72 -0.74
C PRO A 144 8.84 -22.48 -0.26
N VAL A 145 10.11 -22.39 -0.66
CA VAL A 145 10.99 -21.23 -0.43
C VAL A 145 11.01 -20.35 -1.68
N ARG A 146 10.96 -19.03 -1.51
CA ARG A 146 11.25 -18.06 -2.58
C ARG A 146 12.60 -17.41 -2.35
N THR A 147 13.48 -17.45 -3.33
CA THR A 147 14.75 -16.71 -3.31
C THR A 147 14.56 -15.30 -3.86
N LEU A 148 15.17 -14.33 -3.18
CA LEU A 148 15.34 -12.95 -3.62
C LEU A 148 16.82 -12.60 -3.60
N ILE A 149 17.28 -11.87 -4.61
CA ILE A 149 18.61 -11.26 -4.62
C ILE A 149 18.39 -9.75 -4.64
N ILE A 150 18.92 -9.05 -3.64
CA ILE A 150 18.74 -7.60 -3.49
C ILE A 150 20.05 -6.94 -3.10
N GLU A 151 20.10 -5.62 -3.27
CA GLU A 151 21.08 -4.79 -2.59
C GLU A 151 20.58 -4.49 -1.17
N ALA A 152 21.41 -4.76 -0.18
CA ALA A 152 21.13 -4.44 1.22
C ALA A 152 22.41 -4.04 1.93
N LYS A 153 22.30 -3.06 2.83
CA LYS A 153 23.44 -2.59 3.64
C LYS A 153 23.77 -3.52 4.80
N ASN A 154 22.78 -4.28 5.28
CA ASN A 154 22.87 -5.15 6.44
C ASN A 154 21.71 -6.17 6.47
N ASP A 155 21.81 -7.11 7.42
CA ASP A 155 20.81 -8.16 7.63
C ASP A 155 19.42 -7.61 7.97
N GLN A 156 19.33 -6.44 8.62
CA GLN A 156 18.05 -5.86 8.99
C GLN A 156 17.27 -5.40 7.75
N GLN A 157 17.93 -4.77 6.78
CA GLN A 157 17.31 -4.37 5.51
C GLN A 157 16.87 -5.61 4.71
N ALA A 158 17.73 -6.63 4.65
CA ALA A 158 17.40 -7.91 4.00
C ALA A 158 16.23 -8.63 4.69
N TYR A 159 16.18 -8.61 6.02
CA TYR A 159 15.08 -9.16 6.81
C TYR A 159 13.75 -8.44 6.51
N ILE A 160 13.75 -7.10 6.49
CA ILE A 160 12.55 -6.30 6.17
C ILE A 160 12.06 -6.64 4.75
N ALA A 161 12.96 -6.68 3.76
CA ALA A 161 12.62 -7.06 2.40
C ALA A 161 12.04 -8.48 2.32
N GLY A 162 12.61 -9.44 3.07
CA GLY A 162 12.11 -10.81 3.15
C GLY A 162 10.72 -10.91 3.77
N VAL A 163 10.47 -10.20 4.87
CA VAL A 163 9.15 -10.12 5.52
C VAL A 163 8.13 -9.49 4.59
N THR A 164 8.47 -8.35 3.97
CA THR A 164 7.60 -7.65 3.02
C THR A 164 7.26 -8.56 1.83
N LYS A 165 8.25 -9.24 1.25
CA LYS A 165 8.02 -10.12 0.11
C LYS A 165 7.18 -11.34 0.48
N LEU A 166 7.49 -12.01 1.60
CA LEU A 166 6.73 -13.17 2.04
C LEU A 166 5.25 -12.81 2.23
N LYS A 167 4.99 -11.62 2.78
CA LYS A 167 3.64 -11.09 2.90
C LYS A 167 3.01 -10.80 1.54
N GLU A 168 3.70 -10.11 0.63
CA GLU A 168 3.21 -9.79 -0.71
C GLU A 168 2.79 -11.05 -1.47
N LEU A 169 3.65 -12.06 -1.50
CA LEU A 169 3.42 -13.34 -2.20
C LEU A 169 2.18 -14.09 -1.68
N ASN A 170 1.87 -13.93 -0.40
CA ASN A 170 0.80 -14.65 0.27
C ASN A 170 -0.49 -13.83 0.44
N THR A 171 -0.48 -12.56 0.02
CA THR A 171 -1.62 -11.63 0.18
C THR A 171 -2.51 -11.58 -1.06
N GLN A 172 -1.99 -11.73 -2.27
CA GLN A 172 -2.82 -11.59 -3.47
C GLN A 172 -3.68 -12.84 -3.71
N LYS A 173 -4.93 -12.80 -3.24
CA LYS A 173 -5.90 -13.89 -3.43
C LYS A 173 -7.10 -13.49 -4.27
N THR A 174 -7.45 -12.21 -4.26
CA THR A 174 -8.62 -11.67 -4.95
C THR A 174 -8.30 -10.29 -5.50
N LYS A 175 -8.80 -10.01 -6.70
CA LYS A 175 -8.96 -8.65 -7.23
C LYS A 175 -10.31 -8.58 -7.90
N GLY A 176 -10.92 -7.41 -7.93
CA GLY A 176 -12.23 -7.27 -8.52
C GLY A 176 -12.63 -5.84 -8.74
N SER A 177 -13.76 -5.70 -9.42
CA SER A 177 -14.42 -4.42 -9.63
C SER A 177 -15.92 -4.58 -9.46
N LEU A 178 -16.57 -3.51 -9.03
CA LEU A 178 -18.03 -3.42 -9.00
C LEU A 178 -18.50 -2.08 -9.53
N GLN A 179 -19.72 -2.07 -10.05
CA GLN A 179 -20.51 -0.87 -10.30
C GLN A 179 -21.79 -0.94 -9.48
N ALA A 180 -22.16 0.19 -8.87
CA ALA A 180 -23.38 0.29 -8.08
C ALA A 180 -23.93 1.72 -8.09
N LEU A 181 -25.13 1.90 -7.54
CA LEU A 181 -25.62 3.22 -7.17
C LEU A 181 -24.66 3.90 -6.21
N GLY A 182 -24.54 5.21 -6.32
CA GLY A 182 -23.53 5.97 -5.62
C GLY A 182 -23.67 5.90 -4.10
N GLN A 183 -22.53 5.70 -3.44
CA GLN A 183 -22.37 5.73 -1.99
C GLN A 183 -21.06 6.44 -1.66
N VAL A 184 -21.01 7.15 -0.53
CA VAL A 184 -19.75 7.77 -0.07
C VAL A 184 -18.79 6.68 0.42
N LEU A 185 -17.72 6.46 -0.34
CA LEU A 185 -16.64 5.55 0.00
C LEU A 185 -15.31 6.07 -0.56
N PHE A 186 -14.20 5.56 -0.02
CA PHE A 186 -12.88 6.05 -0.37
C PHE A 186 -11.88 4.90 -0.47
N ALA A 187 -10.95 5.01 -1.42
CA ALA A 187 -9.79 4.11 -1.49
C ALA A 187 -9.03 4.03 -0.15
N GLY A 188 -8.38 2.91 0.13
CA GLY A 188 -7.73 2.60 1.41
C GLY A 188 -8.70 2.10 2.50
N GLY A 189 -10.01 2.30 2.36
CA GLY A 189 -11.01 1.70 3.24
C GLY A 189 -11.27 0.22 2.95
N LEU A 190 -12.04 -0.42 3.83
CA LEU A 190 -12.44 -1.82 3.69
C LEU A 190 -13.81 -1.91 3.03
N LEU A 191 -13.86 -2.60 1.90
CA LEU A 191 -15.10 -3.02 1.27
C LEU A 191 -15.54 -4.34 1.89
N GLU A 192 -16.74 -4.37 2.44
CA GLU A 192 -17.40 -5.56 2.95
C GLU A 192 -18.52 -5.94 2.00
N LEU A 193 -18.27 -6.94 1.15
CA LEU A 193 -19.24 -7.48 0.21
C LEU A 193 -20.07 -8.57 0.87
N HIS A 194 -21.39 -8.43 0.80
CA HIS A 194 -22.35 -9.43 1.22
C HIS A 194 -22.96 -10.09 -0.02
N LYS A 195 -22.74 -11.40 -0.22
CA LYS A 195 -23.26 -12.16 -1.38
C LYS A 195 -23.85 -13.47 -0.89
N GLY A 196 -25.14 -13.71 -1.13
CA GLY A 196 -25.78 -14.98 -0.75
C GLY A 196 -25.58 -15.38 0.72
N GLY A 197 -25.61 -14.40 1.65
CA GLY A 197 -25.41 -14.61 3.08
C GLY A 197 -23.94 -14.79 3.51
N GLN A 198 -22.99 -14.82 2.58
CA GLN A 198 -21.55 -14.83 2.88
C GLN A 198 -20.98 -13.42 2.86
N LYS A 199 -19.93 -13.22 3.66
CA LYS A 199 -19.21 -11.95 3.77
C LYS A 199 -17.77 -12.11 3.32
N GLU A 200 -17.36 -11.24 2.40
CA GLU A 200 -15.98 -11.07 2.02
C GLU A 200 -15.50 -9.64 2.31
N VAL A 201 -14.23 -9.50 2.72
CA VAL A 201 -13.63 -8.21 3.03
C VAL A 201 -12.44 -8.00 2.11
N HIS A 202 -12.41 -6.83 1.47
CA HIS A 202 -11.41 -6.41 0.50
C HIS A 202 -10.92 -5.00 0.83
N ILE A 203 -9.72 -4.63 0.37
CA ILE A 203 -9.23 -3.24 0.42
C ILE A 203 -9.69 -2.54 -0.85
N ILE A 204 -10.29 -1.36 -0.72
CA ILE A 204 -10.63 -0.53 -1.87
C ILE A 204 -9.35 0.12 -2.40
N THR A 205 -9.02 -0.10 -3.66
CA THR A 205 -7.84 0.47 -4.31
C THR A 205 -8.17 1.73 -5.10
N GLN A 206 -9.35 1.79 -5.70
CA GLN A 206 -9.80 2.93 -6.51
C GLN A 206 -11.31 3.12 -6.39
N THR A 207 -11.73 4.39 -6.43
CA THR A 207 -13.12 4.82 -6.34
C THR A 207 -13.37 5.90 -7.38
N GLU A 208 -14.29 5.64 -8.30
CA GLU A 208 -14.74 6.58 -9.31
C GLU A 208 -16.24 6.84 -9.10
N HIS A 209 -16.63 8.11 -9.13
CA HIS A 209 -18.03 8.52 -9.04
C HIS A 209 -18.42 9.19 -10.35
N SER A 210 -19.57 8.82 -10.90
CA SER A 210 -20.17 9.48 -12.05
C SER A 210 -21.52 10.05 -11.63
N LEU A 211 -21.75 11.32 -11.92
CA LEU A 211 -22.99 12.03 -11.62
C LEU A 211 -23.53 12.62 -12.92
N ASP A 212 -24.77 12.29 -13.24
CA ASP A 212 -25.52 12.88 -14.33
C ASP A 212 -26.86 13.46 -13.82
N LYS A 213 -27.70 13.96 -14.73
CA LYS A 213 -28.99 14.60 -14.39
C LYS A 213 -29.97 13.65 -13.69
N ASN A 214 -29.79 12.34 -13.85
CA ASN A 214 -30.75 11.31 -13.49
C ASN A 214 -30.20 10.36 -12.44
N SER A 215 -28.88 10.24 -12.29
CA SER A 215 -28.27 9.22 -11.45
C SER A 215 -26.91 9.63 -10.89
N TRP A 216 -26.62 9.07 -9.72
CA TRP A 216 -25.27 8.98 -9.17
C TRP A 216 -24.88 7.50 -9.16
N SER A 217 -23.78 7.17 -9.83
CA SER A 217 -23.21 5.83 -9.84
C SER A 217 -21.75 5.86 -9.36
N MET A 218 -21.27 4.69 -8.97
CA MET A 218 -19.87 4.50 -8.59
C MET A 218 -19.28 3.25 -9.21
N ARG A 219 -17.99 3.32 -9.51
CA ARG A 219 -17.16 2.17 -9.84
C ARG A 219 -16.08 2.05 -8.77
N VAL A 220 -15.91 0.83 -8.26
CA VAL A 220 -14.96 0.54 -7.19
C VAL A 220 -14.05 -0.59 -7.65
N GLN A 221 -12.75 -0.39 -7.58
CA GLN A 221 -11.76 -1.47 -7.69
C GLN A 221 -11.31 -1.87 -6.29
N PHE A 222 -11.12 -3.16 -6.09
CA PHE A 222 -10.72 -3.71 -4.81
C PHE A 222 -9.79 -4.92 -4.96
N GLU A 223 -8.99 -5.15 -3.93
CA GLU A 223 -8.07 -6.27 -3.83
C GLU A 223 -8.18 -6.97 -2.48
N HIS A 224 -7.57 -8.13 -2.36
CA HIS A 224 -7.55 -8.89 -1.11
C HIS A 224 -7.07 -8.06 0.08
N SER A 225 -7.79 -8.15 1.21
CA SER A 225 -7.29 -7.65 2.48
C SER A 225 -6.51 -8.74 3.23
N SER A 226 -5.22 -8.53 3.51
CA SER A 226 -4.47 -9.43 4.40
C SER A 226 -5.11 -9.45 5.79
N LYS A 227 -5.37 -10.65 6.32
CA LYS A 227 -5.75 -10.89 7.71
C LYS A 227 -4.56 -11.40 8.50
#